data_AF-A0A935H4X0-F1
#
_entry.id   AF-A0A935H4X0-F1
#
_cell.length_a   1.000
_cell.length_b   1.000
_cell.length_c   1.000
_cell.angle_alpha   90.00
_cell.angle_beta   90.00
_cell.angle_gamma   90.00
#
_symmetry.space_group_name_H-M   'P 1'
#
loop_
_entity.id
_entity.type
_entity.pdbx_description
1 polymer ?
#
loop_
_entity_poly.entity_id
_entity_poly.type
_entity_poly.pdbx_seq_one_letter_code
_entity_poly.pdbx_strand_id
1 'polypeptide(L)'
;MQHSVRTISSSEAKANLGDVLSSLSTHGPIEITRNGKSVGLLTLPPVQAVDRSRIAALAIAYSKGLISWPQIAEETGASYGELLIELGLKNLQIPKVTPKNRPEQIANFHRILDLAAAQSGNAKASV
;
A
#
# COMPACT_ATOMS: atom_id res chain seq x y z
N MET A 1 -8.08 10.47 32.72
CA MET A 1 -9.09 9.37 32.77
C MET A 1 -8.32 8.07 32.61
N GLN A 2 -8.34 7.19 33.62
CA GLN A 2 -7.70 5.88 33.52
C GLN A 2 -8.53 5.01 32.57
N HIS A 3 -8.04 4.79 31.35
CA HIS A 3 -8.59 3.71 30.53
C HIS A 3 -8.18 2.40 31.21
N SER A 4 -9.17 1.72 31.80
CA SER A 4 -8.99 0.36 32.32
C SER A 4 -8.53 -0.51 31.16
N VAL A 5 -7.25 -0.92 31.16
CA VAL A 5 -6.74 -1.88 30.17
C VAL A 5 -7.53 -3.15 30.34
N ARG A 6 -8.24 -3.57 29.30
CA ARG A 6 -9.07 -4.76 29.34
C ARG A 6 -8.16 -5.98 29.28
N THR A 7 -8.35 -6.93 30.19
CA THR A 7 -7.55 -8.16 30.20
C THR A 7 -8.37 -9.32 29.63
N ILE A 8 -7.77 -10.12 28.74
CA ILE A 8 -8.34 -11.36 28.21
C ILE A 8 -7.33 -12.51 28.33
N SER A 9 -7.80 -13.75 28.30
CA SER A 9 -6.91 -14.91 28.23
C SER A 9 -6.38 -15.16 26.82
N SER A 10 -5.24 -15.83 26.70
CA SER A 10 -4.69 -16.25 25.42
C SER A 10 -5.63 -17.16 24.63
N SER A 11 -6.47 -17.94 25.33
CA SER A 11 -7.46 -18.82 24.72
C SER A 11 -8.60 -18.03 24.09
N GLU A 12 -9.10 -16.99 24.78
CA GLU A 12 -10.12 -16.08 24.27
C GLU A 12 -9.60 -15.25 23.10
N ALA A 13 -8.36 -14.75 23.19
CA ALA A 13 -7.72 -14.02 22.10
C ALA A 13 -7.64 -14.86 20.82
N LYS A 14 -7.36 -16.16 20.95
CA LYS A 14 -7.30 -17.09 19.82
C LYS A 14 -8.68 -17.40 19.26
N ALA A 15 -9.69 -17.61 20.12
CA ALA A 15 -11.04 -17.98 19.69
C ALA A 15 -11.76 -16.83 18.97
N ASN A 16 -11.55 -15.59 19.42
CA ASN A 16 -12.31 -14.43 18.97
C ASN A 16 -11.41 -13.33 18.40
N LEU A 17 -10.34 -13.70 17.69
CA LEU A 17 -9.32 -12.76 17.24
C LEU A 17 -9.90 -11.58 16.44
N GLY A 18 -10.85 -11.84 15.54
CA GLY A 18 -11.49 -10.81 14.72
C GLY A 18 -12.24 -9.76 15.56
N ASP A 19 -13.01 -10.19 16.55
CA ASP A 19 -13.75 -9.30 17.44
C ASP A 19 -12.81 -8.52 18.36
N VAL A 20 -11.79 -9.20 18.88
CA VAL A 20 -10.75 -8.58 19.71
C VAL A 20 -10.05 -7.46 18.93
N LEU A 21 -9.61 -7.71 17.70
CA LEU A 21 -8.98 -6.72 16.83
C LEU A 21 -9.92 -5.55 16.51
N SER A 22 -11.18 -5.86 16.19
CA SER A 22 -12.19 -4.83 15.87
C SER A 22 -12.46 -3.92 17.07
N SER A 23 -12.45 -4.49 18.28
CA SER A 23 -12.72 -3.75 19.51
C SER A 23 -11.61 -2.78 19.92
N LEU A 24 -10.37 -2.96 19.42
CA LEU A 24 -9.23 -2.10 19.76
C LEU A 24 -9.46 -0.62 19.39
N SER A 25 -10.20 -0.38 18.30
CA SER A 25 -10.55 0.97 17.83
C SER A 25 -11.50 1.72 18.77
N THR A 26 -12.33 0.98 19.52
CA THR A 26 -13.41 1.54 20.34
C THR A 26 -13.09 1.47 21.83
N HIS A 27 -12.43 0.40 22.28
CA HIS A 27 -12.18 0.11 23.69
C HIS A 27 -10.70 0.24 24.09
N GLY A 28 -9.81 0.45 23.12
CA GLY A 28 -8.38 0.67 23.37
C GLY A 28 -7.58 -0.62 23.61
N PRO A 29 -6.38 -0.49 24.21
CA PRO A 29 -5.44 -1.59 24.43
C PRO A 29 -6.02 -2.77 25.23
N ILE A 30 -5.61 -3.98 24.85
CA ILE A 30 -6.02 -5.22 25.51
C ILE A 30 -4.79 -5.98 26.00
N GLU A 31 -4.76 -6.30 27.28
CA GLU A 31 -3.75 -7.17 27.87
C GLU A 31 -4.14 -8.64 27.69
N ILE A 32 -3.21 -9.45 27.19
CA ILE A 32 -3.37 -10.89 27.01
C ILE A 32 -2.66 -11.60 28.16
N THR A 33 -3.36 -12.51 28.82
CA THR A 33 -2.84 -13.30 29.94
C THR A 33 -2.82 -14.80 29.62
N ARG A 34 -1.90 -15.53 30.23
CA ARG A 34 -1.87 -16.99 30.24
C ARG A 34 -1.69 -17.45 31.68
N ASN A 35 -2.62 -18.26 32.18
CA ASN A 35 -2.63 -18.73 33.58
C ASN A 35 -2.56 -17.57 34.59
N GLY A 36 -3.28 -16.47 34.34
CA GLY A 36 -3.31 -15.29 35.21
C GLY A 36 -2.07 -14.40 35.13
N LYS A 37 -1.06 -14.72 34.30
CA LYS A 37 0.12 -13.88 34.08
C LYS A 37 0.00 -13.13 32.76
N SER A 38 0.35 -11.85 32.75
CA SER A 38 0.45 -11.05 31.52
C SER A 38 1.52 -11.62 30.59
N VAL A 39 1.15 -11.82 29.32
CA VAL A 39 2.04 -12.36 28.27
C VAL A 39 2.16 -11.45 27.06
N GLY A 40 1.30 -10.43 26.93
CA GLY A 40 1.41 -9.49 25.83
C GLY A 40 0.37 -8.38 25.91
N LEU A 41 0.63 -7.28 25.21
CA LEU A 41 -0.28 -6.16 25.07
C LEU A 41 -0.63 -6.00 23.59
N LEU A 42 -1.92 -6.10 23.27
CA LEU A 42 -2.45 -5.87 21.95
C LEU A 42 -2.93 -4.42 21.85
N THR A 43 -2.32 -3.67 20.93
CA THR A 43 -2.62 -2.25 20.69
C THR A 43 -2.75 -1.99 19.20
N LEU A 44 -3.43 -0.91 18.84
CA LEU A 44 -3.38 -0.41 17.46
C LEU A 44 -1.98 0.15 17.17
N PRO A 45 -1.49 -0.01 15.94
CA PRO A 45 -0.26 0.66 15.53
C PRO A 45 -0.42 2.17 15.73
N PRO A 46 0.65 2.87 16.15
CA PRO A 46 0.61 4.32 16.22
C PRO A 46 0.30 4.86 14.82
N VAL A 47 -0.84 5.54 14.68
CA VAL A 47 -1.16 6.28 13.46
C VAL A 47 -0.18 7.44 13.42
N GLN A 48 0.92 7.28 12.68
CA GLN A 48 1.74 8.43 12.33
C GLN A 48 0.84 9.36 11.53
N ALA A 49 0.55 10.53 12.09
CA ALA A 49 -0.23 11.53 11.41
C ALA A 49 0.57 11.96 10.19
N VAL A 50 0.21 11.42 9.03
CA VAL A 50 0.84 11.77 7.77
C VAL A 50 0.57 13.24 7.53
N ASP A 51 1.63 14.04 7.48
CA ASP A 51 1.51 15.47 7.24
C ASP A 51 1.06 15.71 5.80
N ARG A 52 -0.25 15.91 5.63
CA ARG A 52 -0.87 16.14 4.32
C ARG A 52 -0.26 17.34 3.60
N SER A 53 0.19 18.36 4.33
CA SER A 53 0.83 19.53 3.72
C SER A 53 2.16 19.16 3.06
N ARG A 54 2.89 18.21 3.66
CA ARG A 54 4.14 17.67 3.16
C ARG A 54 3.91 16.72 1.98
N ILE A 55 2.89 15.86 2.02
CA ILE A 55 2.49 15.06 0.85
C ILE A 55 2.11 15.96 -0.32
N ALA A 56 1.33 17.02 -0.06
CA ALA A 56 0.89 17.97 -1.08
C ALA A 56 2.07 18.66 -1.79
N ALA A 57 3.14 18.99 -1.06
CA ALA A 57 4.37 19.53 -1.65
C ALA A 57 5.11 18.49 -2.50
N LEU A 58 5.22 17.25 -2.01
CA LEU A 58 5.86 16.15 -2.73
C LEU A 58 5.06 15.72 -3.97
N ALA A 59 3.74 15.79 -3.94
CA ALA A 59 2.87 15.49 -5.08
C ALA A 59 3.18 16.39 -6.29
N ILE A 60 3.53 17.66 -6.06
CA ILE A 60 3.94 18.60 -7.11
C ILE A 60 5.30 18.21 -7.71
N ALA A 61 6.24 17.78 -6.88
CA ALA A 61 7.55 17.31 -7.35
C ALA A 61 7.42 15.97 -8.10
N TYR A 62 6.52 15.10 -7.64
CA TYR A 62 6.18 13.83 -8.27
C TYR A 62 5.55 14.03 -9.65
N SER A 63 4.56 14.92 -9.78
CA SER A 63 3.92 15.21 -11.07
C SER A 63 4.87 15.77 -12.12
N LYS A 64 5.96 16.42 -11.68
CA LYS A 64 7.04 16.93 -12.53
C LYS A 64 8.10 15.87 -12.87
N GLY A 65 7.98 14.65 -12.31
CA GLY A 65 8.96 13.57 -12.49
C GLY A 65 10.30 13.81 -11.78
N LEU A 66 10.36 14.74 -10.83
CA LEU A 66 11.60 15.09 -10.10
C LEU A 66 11.91 14.11 -8.98
N ILE A 67 10.87 13.48 -8.42
CA ILE A 67 10.99 12.51 -7.33
C ILE A 67 10.17 11.27 -7.66
N SER A 68 10.59 10.14 -7.10
CA SER A 68 9.94 8.85 -7.27
C SER A 68 9.03 8.50 -6.11
N TRP A 69 8.07 7.60 -6.34
CA TRP A 69 7.17 7.13 -5.30
C TRP A 69 7.90 6.57 -4.05
N PRO A 70 8.92 5.70 -4.18
CA PRO A 70 9.63 5.16 -3.01
C PRO A 70 10.21 6.24 -2.09
N GLN A 71 10.74 7.33 -2.67
CA GLN A 71 11.29 8.45 -1.89
C GLN A 71 10.20 9.19 -1.10
N ILE A 72 8.99 9.30 -1.66
CA ILE A 72 7.85 9.92 -0.97
C ILE A 72 7.37 9.04 0.17
N ALA A 73 7.27 7.73 -0.07
CA ALA A 73 6.84 6.75 0.93
C ALA A 73 7.83 6.70 2.11
N GLU A 74 9.14 6.75 1.84
CA GLU A 74 10.18 6.77 2.87
C GLU A 74 10.14 8.06 3.70
N GLU A 75 9.91 9.21 3.06
CA GLU A 75 9.92 10.52 3.71
C GLU A 75 8.65 10.82 4.52
N THR A 76 7.51 10.29 4.09
CA THR A 76 6.19 10.63 4.68
C THR A 76 5.52 9.48 5.41
N GLY A 77 5.94 8.23 5.16
CA GLY A 77 5.19 7.04 5.59
C GLY A 77 3.82 6.91 4.91
N ALA A 78 3.51 7.78 3.94
CA ALA A 78 2.22 7.82 3.29
C ALA A 78 1.99 6.58 2.43
N SER A 79 0.72 6.22 2.27
CA SER A 79 0.32 5.22 1.28
C SER A 79 0.24 5.82 -0.11
N TYR A 80 0.36 4.99 -1.16
CA TYR A 80 0.21 5.47 -2.54
C TYR A 80 -1.17 6.06 -2.80
N GLY A 81 -2.20 5.55 -2.11
CA GLY A 81 -3.56 6.09 -2.17
C GLY A 81 -3.65 7.54 -1.69
N GLU A 82 -2.93 7.89 -0.63
CA GLU A 82 -2.88 9.27 -0.13
C GLU A 82 -2.22 10.21 -1.14
N LEU A 83 -1.16 9.77 -1.81
CA LEU A 83 -0.55 10.52 -2.91
C LEU A 83 -1.52 10.70 -4.09
N LEU A 84 -2.27 9.67 -4.46
CA LEU A 84 -3.27 9.76 -5.54
C LEU A 84 -4.38 10.75 -5.20
N ILE A 85 -4.84 10.79 -3.94
CA ILE A 85 -5.82 11.76 -3.48
C ILE A 85 -5.27 13.19 -3.63
N GLU A 86 -4.04 13.44 -3.17
CA GLU A 86 -3.42 14.77 -3.28
C GLU A 86 -3.18 15.20 -4.74
N LEU A 87 -2.80 14.26 -5.61
CA LEU A 87 -2.68 14.51 -7.04
C LEU A 87 -4.03 14.87 -7.66
N GLY A 88 -5.10 14.14 -7.31
CA GLY A 88 -6.46 14.41 -7.76
C GLY A 88 -6.97 15.77 -7.28
N LEU A 89 -6.77 16.10 -5.99
CA LEU A 89 -7.16 17.39 -5.42
C LEU A 89 -6.48 18.58 -6.11
N LYS A 90 -5.24 18.40 -6.57
CA LYS A 90 -4.46 19.45 -7.25
C LYS A 90 -4.56 19.38 -8.78
N ASN A 91 -5.38 18.50 -9.35
CA ASN A 91 -5.45 18.24 -10.79
C ASN A 91 -4.07 17.98 -11.43
N LEU A 92 -3.18 17.30 -10.70
CA LEU A 92 -1.83 16.99 -11.15
C LEU A 92 -1.83 15.64 -11.87
N GLN A 93 -1.13 15.58 -13.00
CA GLN A 93 -0.97 14.33 -13.73
C GLN A 93 0.08 13.44 -13.06
N ILE A 94 -0.20 12.13 -13.06
CA ILE A 94 0.81 11.14 -12.69
C ILE A 94 1.92 11.22 -13.74
N PRO A 95 3.19 11.33 -13.33
CA PRO A 95 4.30 11.35 -14.26
C PRO A 95 4.22 10.08 -15.12
N LYS A 96 4.15 10.26 -16.44
CA LYS A 96 4.26 9.12 -17.35
C LYS A 96 5.64 8.52 -17.14
N VAL A 97 5.66 7.32 -16.56
CA VAL A 97 6.86 6.49 -16.51
C VAL A 97 7.13 6.12 -17.96
N THR A 98 7.89 6.97 -18.64
CA THR A 98 8.46 6.63 -19.94
C THR A 98 9.59 5.68 -19.56
N PRO A 99 9.46 4.35 -19.74
CA PRO A 99 10.60 3.49 -19.53
C PRO A 99 11.72 4.08 -20.37
N LYS A 100 12.93 4.22 -19.79
CA LYS A 100 14.13 4.50 -20.58
C LYS A 100 14.09 3.47 -21.70
N ASN A 101 13.76 3.89 -22.91
CA ASN A 101 13.60 3.04 -24.08
C ASN A 101 14.94 2.33 -24.30
N ARG A 102 15.14 1.18 -23.66
CA ARG A 102 16.26 0.31 -23.99
C ARG A 102 15.90 -0.24 -25.36
N PRO A 103 16.69 0.02 -26.40
CA PRO A 103 16.39 -0.43 -27.76
C PRO A 103 16.11 -1.94 -27.81
N GLU A 104 16.72 -2.71 -26.91
CA GLU A 104 16.49 -4.15 -26.73
C GLU A 104 15.05 -4.51 -26.29
N GLN A 105 14.41 -3.71 -25.43
CA GLN A 105 13.03 -3.95 -25.00
C GLN A 105 12.03 -3.65 -26.11
N ILE A 106 12.31 -2.62 -26.92
CA ILE A 106 11.52 -2.28 -28.11
C ILE A 106 11.67 -3.39 -29.15
N ALA A 107 12.89 -3.86 -29.41
CA ALA A 107 13.14 -4.96 -30.34
C ALA A 107 12.44 -6.26 -29.90
N ASN A 108 12.46 -6.60 -28.61
CA ASN A 108 11.73 -7.74 -28.08
C ASN A 108 10.21 -7.56 -28.18
N PHE A 109 9.69 -6.36 -27.92
CA PHE A 109 8.26 -6.08 -28.07
C PHE A 109 7.79 -6.26 -29.52
N HIS A 110 8.53 -5.70 -30.49
CA HIS A 110 8.22 -5.91 -31.92
C HIS A 110 8.34 -7.38 -32.31
N ARG A 111 9.36 -8.10 -31.82
CA ARG A 111 9.51 -9.53 -32.06
C ARG A 111 8.32 -10.34 -31.54
N ILE A 112 7.77 -9.98 -30.37
CA ILE A 112 6.57 -10.63 -29.82
C ILE A 112 5.34 -10.34 -30.69
N LEU A 113 5.17 -9.10 -31.16
CA LEU A 113 4.08 -8.73 -32.07
C LEU A 113 4.15 -9.48 -33.41
N ASP A 114 5.36 -9.59 -33.99
CA ASP A 114 5.57 -10.29 -35.26
C ASP A 114 5.28 -11.80 -35.13
N LEU A 115 5.71 -12.42 -34.02
CA LEU A 115 5.40 -13.82 -33.73
C LEU A 115 3.90 -14.06 -33.50
N ALA A 116 3.22 -13.15 -32.82
CA ALA A 116 1.77 -13.22 -32.61
C ALA A 116 1.00 -13.07 -33.95
N ALA A 117 1.45 -12.16 -34.82
CA ALA A 117 0.89 -11.99 -36.16
C ALA A 117 1.10 -13.24 -37.04
N ALA A 118 2.28 -13.86 -36.99
CA ALA A 118 2.57 -15.10 -37.71
C ALA A 118 1.71 -16.28 -37.23
N GLN A 119 1.45 -16.39 -35.92
CA GLN A 119 0.55 -17.40 -35.38
C GLN A 119 -0.91 -17.17 -35.76
N SER A 120 -1.35 -15.92 -35.84
CA SER A 120 -2.71 -15.57 -36.29
C SER A 120 -2.93 -15.84 -37.79
N GLY A 121 -1.88 -15.68 -38.62
CA GLY A 121 -1.91 -16.02 -40.04
C GLY A 121 -1.94 -17.53 -40.33
N ASN A 122 -1.28 -18.35 -39.50
CA ASN A 122 -1.23 -19.80 -39.69
C ASN A 122 -2.57 -20.50 -39.35
N ALA A 123 -3.43 -19.87 -38.54
CA ALA A 123 -4.76 -20.39 -38.21
C ALA A 123 -5.79 -20.25 -39.34
N LYS A 124 -5.49 -19.49 -40.41
CA LYS A 124 -6.36 -19.34 -41.59
C LYS A 124 -6.01 -20.23 -42.78
N ALA A 125 -4.90 -20.97 -42.73
CA ALA A 125 -4.42 -21.80 -43.83
C ALA A 125 -4.64 -23.32 -43.60
N SER A 126 -5.47 -23.70 -42.64
CA SER A 126 -5.83 -25.10 -42.37
C SER A 126 -7.33 -25.24 -42.18
N VAL A 127 -8.10 -24.96 -43.24
CA VAL A 127 -9.47 -25.43 -43.47
C VAL A 127 -9.59 -25.78 -44.95
#